data_AF-A0A8D8C0L3-F1
#
_entry.id   AF-A0A8D8C0L3-F1
#
_cell.length_a   1.000
_cell.length_b   1.000
_cell.length_c   1.000
_cell.angle_alpha   90.00
_cell.angle_beta   90.00
_cell.angle_gamma   90.00
#
_symmetry.space_group_name_H-M   'P 1'
#
loop_
_entity.id
_entity.type
_entity.pdbx_description
1 polymer ?
#
loop_
_entity_poly.entity_id
_entity_poly.type
_entity_poly.pdbx_seq_one_letter_code
_entity_poly.pdbx_strand_id
1 'polypeptide(L)'
;PENSPRSWRSSRDVSGAMVDADPIGTRYNDTYPLSPPEHTVNGIRYRIAVIADLDTNSRSKKDNTWFSYLKRGHVLVSESGDSVSVEWDPNTVALESHLSEKGRGMELSELVAFNGHLYSVDDRTGVVYRIEG
;
A
#
# COMPACT_ATOMS: atom_id res chain seq x y z
N PRO A 1 18.41 -40.36 -3.71
CA PRO A 1 17.72 -39.29 -2.96
C PRO A 1 18.56 -38.00 -2.99
N GLU A 2 17.87 -36.86 -2.95
CA GLU A 2 18.38 -35.50 -2.75
C GLU A 2 18.95 -34.69 -3.94
N ASN A 3 18.01 -33.99 -4.58
CA ASN A 3 17.95 -32.54 -4.84
C ASN A 3 19.23 -31.70 -5.02
N SER A 4 19.34 -31.11 -6.21
CA SER A 4 20.12 -29.91 -6.52
C SER A 4 19.55 -28.64 -5.84
N PRO A 5 20.31 -27.53 -5.90
CA PRO A 5 19.70 -26.35 -6.51
C PRO A 5 20.61 -25.66 -7.54
N ARG A 6 20.02 -25.32 -8.69
CA ARG A 6 20.63 -24.51 -9.75
C ARG A 6 20.66 -23.04 -9.30
N SER A 7 21.85 -22.46 -9.19
CA SER A 7 22.02 -21.01 -9.05
C SER A 7 21.98 -20.35 -10.43
N TRP A 8 21.06 -19.42 -10.65
CA TRP A 8 21.10 -18.55 -11.83
C TRP A 8 22.07 -17.38 -11.55
N ARG A 9 23.19 -17.33 -12.27
CA ARG A 9 24.09 -16.17 -12.30
C ARG A 9 23.63 -15.21 -13.40
N SER A 10 23.48 -13.93 -13.06
CA SER A 10 23.31 -12.84 -14.03
C SER A 10 24.69 -12.27 -14.38
N SER A 11 25.09 -12.37 -15.65
CA SER A 11 26.20 -11.60 -16.22
C SER A 11 25.62 -10.40 -16.96
N ARG A 12 26.19 -9.21 -16.71
CA ARG A 12 26.86 -8.39 -17.74
C ARG A 12 27.36 -7.07 -17.16
N ASP A 13 28.69 -6.96 -17.16
CA ASP A 13 29.42 -5.69 -17.25
C ASP A 13 29.09 -4.98 -18.57
N VAL A 14 28.75 -3.69 -18.50
CA VAL A 14 28.96 -2.72 -19.58
C VAL A 14 29.44 -1.42 -18.96
N SER A 15 30.71 -1.12 -19.17
CA SER A 15 31.39 0.14 -18.85
C SER A 15 31.03 1.22 -19.88
N GLY A 16 30.57 2.40 -19.43
CA GLY A 16 30.42 3.58 -20.29
C GLY A 16 29.85 4.80 -19.57
N ALA A 17 30.69 5.84 -19.42
CA ALA A 17 30.40 7.24 -19.06
C ALA A 17 29.67 7.50 -17.73
N MET A 18 30.46 7.86 -16.71
CA MET A 18 29.98 8.52 -15.49
C MET A 18 29.42 9.90 -15.82
N VAL A 19 28.10 9.98 -15.96
CA VAL A 19 27.35 11.13 -15.45
C VAL A 19 27.09 10.82 -13.98
N ASP A 20 27.43 11.75 -13.09
CA ASP A 20 27.33 11.61 -11.64
C ASP A 20 25.92 11.13 -11.25
N ALA A 21 25.78 9.82 -11.11
CA ALA A 21 24.63 9.22 -10.48
C ALA A 21 24.78 9.53 -8.99
N ASP A 22 23.81 10.28 -8.45
CA ASP A 22 23.58 10.32 -7.01
C ASP A 22 23.81 8.92 -6.44
N PRO A 23 24.60 8.76 -5.37
CA PRO A 23 24.77 7.45 -4.78
C PRO A 23 23.38 7.07 -4.24
N ILE A 24 22.68 6.16 -4.92
CA ILE A 24 21.44 5.56 -4.40
C ILE A 24 21.85 4.64 -3.25
N GLY A 25 22.21 5.30 -2.15
CA GLY A 25 22.27 4.83 -0.78
C GLY A 25 21.09 5.41 0.00
N THR A 26 19.91 5.52 -0.63
CA THR A 26 18.67 5.73 0.14
C THR A 26 18.42 4.45 0.92
N ARG A 27 18.91 4.42 2.16
CA ARG A 27 18.66 3.35 3.13
C ARG A 27 17.16 3.05 3.16
N TYR A 28 16.80 1.77 3.14
CA TYR A 28 15.41 1.34 3.32
C TYR A 28 14.83 1.98 4.59
N ASN A 29 13.65 2.58 4.46
CA ASN A 29 12.91 3.12 5.59
C ASN A 29 12.02 2.02 6.18
N ASP A 30 12.42 1.51 7.34
CA ASP A 30 11.77 0.43 8.07
C ASP A 30 10.65 0.90 9.02
N THR A 31 10.22 2.17 8.92
CA THR A 31 9.12 2.71 9.73
C THR A 31 7.85 1.88 9.55
N TYR A 32 7.43 1.21 10.62
CA TYR A 32 6.18 0.47 10.71
C TYR A 32 5.67 0.39 12.16
N PRO A 33 4.37 0.64 12.42
CA PRO A 33 3.38 1.22 11.51
C PRO A 33 3.77 2.65 11.06
N LEU A 34 3.11 3.18 10.02
CA LEU A 34 3.40 4.52 9.50
C LEU A 34 3.04 5.65 10.48
N SER A 35 2.08 5.42 11.36
CA SER A 35 1.75 6.31 12.48
C SER A 35 2.22 5.66 13.78
N PRO A 36 2.91 6.39 14.68
CA PRO A 36 3.28 5.86 15.99
C PRO A 36 2.05 5.35 16.76
N PRO A 37 2.12 4.19 17.43
CA PRO A 37 1.05 3.72 18.31
C PRO A 37 0.76 4.70 19.46
N GLU A 38 -0.51 4.85 19.82
CA GLU A 38 -0.97 5.67 20.94
C GLU A 38 -1.15 4.81 22.19
N HIS A 39 -0.39 5.08 23.25
CA HIS A 39 -0.59 4.41 24.54
C HIS A 39 -1.71 5.10 25.34
N THR A 40 -2.69 4.32 25.78
CA THR A 40 -3.85 4.80 26.54
C THR A 40 -4.00 4.03 27.84
N VAL A 41 -4.86 4.51 28.75
CA VAL A 41 -5.22 3.79 29.98
C VAL A 41 -5.93 2.46 29.73
N ASN A 42 -6.47 2.26 28.52
CA ASN A 42 -7.24 1.06 28.16
C ASN A 42 -6.44 0.08 27.28
N GLY A 43 -5.18 0.39 26.95
CA GLY A 43 -4.34 -0.40 26.05
C GLY A 43 -3.67 0.43 24.95
N ILE A 44 -3.28 -0.22 23.85
CA ILE A 44 -2.55 0.42 22.74
C ILE A 44 -3.49 0.62 21.55
N ARG A 45 -3.55 1.85 21.05
CA ARG A 45 -4.38 2.25 19.93
C ARG A 45 -3.53 2.46 18.68
N TYR A 46 -3.93 1.82 17.58
CA TYR A 46 -3.24 1.85 16.30
C TYR A 46 -4.10 2.52 15.25
N ARG A 47 -3.49 3.37 14.42
CA ARG A 47 -4.14 3.90 13.22
C ARG A 47 -4.29 2.78 12.18
N ILE A 48 -5.49 2.63 11.63
CA ILE A 48 -5.76 1.65 10.57
C ILE A 48 -6.43 2.31 9.37
N ALA A 49 -6.34 1.64 8.23
CA ALA A 49 -7.12 1.94 7.06
C ALA A 49 -7.50 0.64 6.34
N VAL A 50 -8.64 0.67 5.64
CA VAL A 50 -9.07 -0.38 4.72
C VAL A 50 -9.34 0.26 3.36
N ILE A 51 -9.05 -0.49 2.29
CA ILE A 51 -9.23 -0.04 0.92
C ILE A 51 -10.29 -0.87 0.22
N ALA A 52 -11.06 -0.23 -0.66
CA ALA A 52 -12.17 -0.88 -1.35
C ALA A 52 -11.75 -1.38 -2.74
N ASP A 53 -12.05 -2.63 -3.03
CA ASP A 53 -12.25 -3.10 -4.38
C ASP A 53 -13.75 -2.99 -4.71
N LEU A 54 -14.08 -2.23 -5.77
CA LEU A 54 -15.46 -2.02 -6.21
C LEU A 54 -15.79 -2.83 -7.47
N ASP A 55 -14.88 -3.69 -7.93
CA ASP A 55 -14.95 -4.38 -9.21
C ASP A 55 -15.25 -3.37 -10.34
N THR A 56 -16.18 -3.70 -11.23
CA THR A 56 -16.64 -2.84 -12.33
C THR A 56 -17.37 -1.58 -11.85
N ASN A 57 -17.81 -1.50 -10.60
CA ASN A 57 -18.44 -0.31 -10.03
C ASN A 57 -17.42 0.79 -9.64
N SER A 58 -16.12 0.52 -9.80
CA SER A 58 -15.06 1.52 -9.73
C SER A 58 -15.17 2.59 -10.83
N ARG A 59 -15.88 2.32 -11.93
CA ARG A 59 -16.04 3.29 -13.02
C ARG A 59 -16.96 4.46 -12.62
N SER A 60 -16.43 5.67 -12.66
CA SER A 60 -17.19 6.89 -12.40
C SER A 60 -18.11 7.28 -13.56
N LYS A 61 -19.03 8.21 -13.29
CA LYS A 61 -19.82 8.91 -14.33
C LYS A 61 -18.98 9.93 -15.10
N LYS A 62 -17.86 10.38 -14.54
CA LYS A 62 -16.87 11.22 -15.23
C LYS A 62 -16.18 10.40 -16.32
N ASP A 63 -15.87 11.04 -17.45
CA ASP A 63 -15.19 10.35 -18.54
C ASP A 63 -13.81 9.84 -18.11
N ASN A 64 -13.46 8.63 -18.57
CA ASN A 64 -12.19 7.95 -18.29
C ASN A 64 -11.71 8.10 -16.83
N THR A 65 -12.60 7.89 -15.87
CA THR A 65 -12.28 8.04 -14.44
C THR A 65 -12.74 6.80 -13.67
N TRP A 66 -11.85 6.26 -12.86
CA TRP A 66 -12.11 5.18 -11.93
C TRP A 66 -11.77 5.60 -10.52
N PHE A 67 -12.43 4.99 -9.53
CA PHE A 67 -12.24 5.34 -8.14
C PHE A 67 -12.29 4.13 -7.21
N SER A 68 -11.66 4.30 -6.06
CA SER A 68 -11.73 3.42 -4.88
C SER A 68 -11.95 4.30 -3.63
N TYR A 69 -12.16 3.65 -2.48
CA TYR A 69 -12.33 4.30 -1.19
C TYR A 69 -11.28 3.83 -0.19
N LEU A 70 -10.71 4.79 0.55
CA LEU A 70 -9.90 4.53 1.73
C LEU A 70 -10.70 4.94 2.98
N LYS A 71 -11.05 3.97 3.81
CA LYS A 71 -11.72 4.21 5.10
C LYS A 71 -10.72 4.07 6.23
N ARG A 72 -10.55 5.12 7.01
CA ARG A 72 -9.58 5.19 8.12
C ARG A 72 -10.29 5.01 9.46
N GLY A 73 -9.55 4.57 10.46
CA GLY A 73 -10.06 4.35 11.80
C GLY A 73 -8.94 4.06 12.79
N HIS A 74 -9.31 3.50 13.92
CA HIS A 74 -8.41 3.02 14.94
C HIS A 74 -8.81 1.63 15.42
N VAL A 75 -7.80 0.83 15.75
CA VAL A 75 -7.95 -0.40 16.51
C VAL A 75 -7.38 -0.15 17.90
N LEU A 76 -8.14 -0.45 18.95
CA LEU A 76 -7.64 -0.50 20.33
C LEU A 76 -7.51 -1.97 20.74
N VAL A 77 -6.28 -2.36 21.11
CA VAL A 77 -6.02 -3.65 21.75
C VAL A 77 -5.95 -3.42 23.25
N SER A 78 -6.76 -4.16 24.02
CA SER A 78 -6.80 -4.01 25.48
C SER A 78 -5.45 -4.29 26.13
N GLU A 79 -5.20 -3.69 27.30
CA GLU A 79 -3.97 -3.95 28.06
C GLU A 79 -3.82 -5.45 28.43
N SER A 80 -4.94 -6.13 28.71
CA SER A 80 -4.97 -7.58 28.98
C SER A 80 -4.74 -8.43 27.73
N GLY A 81 -4.88 -7.86 26.53
CA GLY A 81 -4.75 -8.58 25.25
C GLY A 81 -5.92 -9.50 24.90
N ASP A 82 -7.03 -9.43 25.63
CA ASP A 82 -8.21 -10.30 25.47
C ASP A 82 -9.29 -9.73 24.54
N SER A 83 -9.19 -8.45 24.19
CA SER A 83 -10.22 -7.75 23.43
C SER A 83 -9.64 -6.72 22.47
N VAL A 84 -10.37 -6.54 21.38
CA VAL A 84 -10.05 -5.60 20.30
C VAL A 84 -11.31 -4.83 19.96
N SER A 85 -11.23 -3.51 19.91
CA SER A 85 -12.32 -2.65 19.42
C SER A 85 -11.88 -1.84 18.21
N VAL A 86 -12.84 -1.51 17.35
CA VAL A 86 -12.61 -0.74 16.12
C VAL A 86 -13.51 0.48 16.11
N GLU A 87 -12.92 1.63 15.86
CA GLU A 87 -13.62 2.89 15.65
C GLU A 87 -13.27 3.44 14.27
N TRP A 88 -14.29 3.81 13.49
CA TRP A 88 -14.08 4.37 12.16
C TRP A 88 -14.19 5.89 12.17
N ASP A 89 -13.34 6.53 11.38
CA ASP A 89 -13.50 7.95 11.08
C ASP A 89 -14.86 8.18 10.38
N PRO A 90 -15.49 9.35 10.60
CA PRO A 90 -16.74 9.68 9.93
C PRO A 90 -16.56 9.83 8.41
N ASN A 91 -15.39 10.26 7.98
CA ASN A 91 -15.10 10.56 6.58
C ASN A 91 -14.43 9.38 5.88
N THR A 92 -14.87 9.11 4.65
CA THR A 92 -14.22 8.17 3.73
C THR A 92 -13.54 8.98 2.62
N VAL A 93 -12.31 8.62 2.27
CA VAL A 93 -11.54 9.31 1.22
C VAL A 93 -11.75 8.60 -0.11
N ALA A 94 -12.10 9.36 -1.15
CA ALA A 94 -12.14 8.84 -2.51
C ALA A 94 -10.75 8.97 -3.15
N LEU A 95 -10.28 7.89 -3.77
CA LEU A 95 -9.06 7.84 -4.57
C LEU A 95 -9.48 7.73 -6.04
N GLU A 96 -9.00 8.61 -6.91
CA GLU A 96 -9.37 8.62 -8.34
C GLU A 96 -8.13 8.43 -9.23
N SER A 97 -8.30 7.75 -10.37
CA SER A 97 -7.30 7.65 -11.44
C SER A 97 -7.97 7.67 -12.81
N HIS A 98 -7.22 8.11 -13.81
CA HIS A 98 -7.62 8.08 -15.22
C HIS A 98 -6.99 6.92 -16.00
N LEU A 99 -6.16 6.10 -15.33
CA LEU A 99 -5.51 4.95 -15.93
C LEU A 99 -6.44 3.72 -15.85
N SER A 100 -6.52 2.97 -16.94
CA SER A 100 -7.28 1.72 -17.00
C SER A 100 -6.68 0.73 -18.01
N GLU A 101 -6.97 -0.55 -17.81
CA GLU A 101 -6.79 -1.59 -18.81
C GLU A 101 -8.16 -2.14 -19.20
N LYS A 102 -8.46 -2.15 -20.51
CA LYS A 102 -9.74 -2.63 -21.06
C LYS A 102 -10.97 -1.97 -20.39
N GLY A 103 -10.83 -0.69 -20.00
CA GLY A 103 -11.90 0.09 -19.38
C GLY A 103 -12.16 -0.22 -17.90
N ARG A 104 -11.23 -0.90 -17.22
CA ARG A 104 -11.26 -1.21 -15.78
C ARG A 104 -10.00 -0.67 -15.10
N GLY A 105 -10.13 -0.14 -13.89
CA GLY A 105 -9.03 0.41 -13.10
C GLY A 105 -9.49 0.78 -11.70
N MET A 106 -8.54 1.05 -10.81
CA MET A 106 -8.80 1.31 -9.38
C MET A 106 -9.53 0.17 -8.66
N GLU A 107 -9.32 -1.08 -9.10
CA GLU A 107 -9.79 -2.27 -8.39
C GLU A 107 -8.67 -2.70 -7.44
N LEU A 108 -8.66 -2.03 -6.29
CA LEU A 108 -7.55 -2.03 -5.36
C LEU A 108 -7.64 -3.21 -4.39
N SER A 109 -6.75 -4.20 -4.58
CA SER A 109 -6.91 -5.51 -3.94
C SER A 109 -6.00 -5.76 -2.71
N GLU A 110 -5.17 -4.80 -2.30
CA GLU A 110 -4.34 -4.89 -1.08
C GLU A 110 -3.92 -3.50 -0.59
N LEU A 111 -3.61 -3.35 0.70
CA LEU A 111 -3.08 -2.13 1.30
C LEU A 111 -1.90 -2.43 2.23
N VAL A 112 -0.71 -1.91 1.91
CA VAL A 112 0.53 -2.23 2.64
C VAL A 112 1.40 -1.01 2.92
N ALA A 113 2.05 -1.02 4.08
CA ALA A 113 3.14 -0.10 4.38
C ALA A 113 4.47 -0.70 3.91
N PHE A 114 5.19 0.02 3.05
CA PHE A 114 6.49 -0.41 2.52
C PHE A 114 7.40 0.81 2.36
N ASN A 115 8.67 0.69 2.76
CA ASN A 115 9.65 1.77 2.65
C ASN A 115 9.16 3.13 3.18
N GLY A 116 8.44 3.14 4.31
CA GLY A 116 7.87 4.34 4.93
C GLY A 116 6.68 4.98 4.22
N HIS A 117 6.04 4.28 3.28
CA HIS A 117 4.89 4.79 2.53
C HIS A 117 3.74 3.77 2.46
N LEU A 118 2.53 4.26 2.19
CA LEU A 118 1.35 3.43 1.99
C LEU A 118 1.17 3.13 0.51
N TYR A 119 0.94 1.86 0.17
CA TYR A 119 0.78 1.38 -1.19
C TYR A 119 -0.45 0.50 -1.35
N SER A 120 -1.01 0.54 -2.56
CA SER A 120 -2.03 -0.39 -3.03
C SER A 120 -1.70 -0.82 -4.45
N VAL A 121 -2.28 -1.93 -4.88
CA VAL A 121 -2.15 -2.43 -6.26
C VAL A 121 -3.52 -2.55 -6.91
N ASP A 122 -3.62 -2.14 -8.17
CA ASP A 122 -4.80 -2.34 -9.02
C ASP A 122 -4.64 -3.65 -9.80
N ASP A 123 -5.53 -4.62 -9.56
CA ASP A 123 -5.43 -5.96 -10.17
C ASP A 123 -5.74 -5.98 -11.68
N ARG A 124 -6.30 -4.87 -12.20
CA ARG A 124 -6.64 -4.72 -13.62
C ARG A 124 -5.46 -4.25 -14.43
N THR A 125 -4.80 -3.21 -13.95
CA THR A 125 -3.66 -2.57 -14.64
C THR A 125 -2.32 -3.15 -14.20
N GLY A 126 -2.27 -3.84 -13.05
CA GLY A 126 -1.03 -4.28 -12.41
C GLY A 126 -0.21 -3.14 -11.80
N VAL A 127 -0.77 -1.93 -11.73
CA VAL A 127 -0.06 -0.74 -11.24
C VAL A 127 -0.07 -0.70 -9.73
N VAL A 128 1.12 -0.46 -9.15
CA VAL A 128 1.29 -0.16 -7.73
C VAL A 128 1.20 1.35 -7.54
N TYR A 129 0.19 1.79 -6.80
CA TYR A 129 -0.03 3.18 -6.42
C TYR A 129 0.53 3.46 -5.04
N ARG A 130 1.32 4.53 -4.90
CA ARG A 130 1.58 5.16 -3.61
C ARG A 130 0.39 6.03 -3.25
N ILE A 131 -0.16 5.84 -2.05
CA ILE A 131 -1.31 6.61 -1.56
C ILE A 131 -0.80 7.74 -0.67
N GLU A 132 -1.13 8.98 -1.04
CA GLU A 132 -0.77 10.19 -0.30
C GLU A 132 -2.01 11.07 -0.08
N GLY A 133 -2.12 11.66 1.11
CA GLY A 133 -3.21 12.58 1.48
C GLY A 133 -3.40 12.74 2.99
#